data_AF-A0A1R0WJT8-F1
#
_entry.id   AF-A0A1R0WJT8-F1
#
_cell.length_a   1.000
_cell.length_b   1.000
_cell.length_c   1.000
_cell.angle_alpha   90.00
_cell.angle_beta   90.00
_cell.angle_gamma   90.00
#
_symmetry.space_group_name_H-M   'P 1'
#
loop_
_entity.id
_entity.type
_entity.pdbx_description
1 polymer ?
#
loop_
_entity_poly.entity_id
_entity_poly.type
_entity_poly.pdbx_seq_one_letter_code
_entity_poly.pdbx_strand_id
1 'polypeptide(L)'
;MEKAAINQIVSELLLRSGSSAAVTIETYFPGGRLIGGKYSLNAHCITMYTEVIKQQCQQLFGSSERVYDYFKVVLAHELGHAADVYLASLSRELDLADDVQSRQIALRIEENAWENGLKWIEDIEPGFINIILEQSLAAYRQDVQYESA
;
A
#
# COMPACT_ATOMS: atom_id res chain seq x y z
N MET A 1 16.78 0.45 -8.80
CA MET A 1 16.14 1.78 -8.79
C MET A 1 17.15 2.76 -8.26
N GLU A 2 17.19 3.96 -8.82
CA GLU A 2 18.17 4.97 -8.43
C GLU A 2 17.76 5.67 -7.14
N LYS A 3 18.70 5.80 -6.20
CA LYS A 3 18.43 6.42 -4.89
C LYS A 3 17.94 7.87 -5.01
N ALA A 4 18.48 8.63 -5.96
CA ALA A 4 18.08 10.02 -6.19
C ALA A 4 16.61 10.11 -6.63
N ALA A 5 16.20 9.26 -7.58
CA ALA A 5 14.81 9.18 -8.05
C ALA A 5 13.85 8.76 -6.92
N ILE A 6 14.23 7.75 -6.12
CA ILE A 6 13.44 7.33 -4.96
C ILE A 6 13.25 8.49 -3.97
N ASN A 7 14.33 9.16 -3.58
CA ASN A 7 14.27 10.26 -2.62
C ASN A 7 13.40 11.42 -3.13
N GLN A 8 13.46 11.71 -4.43
CA GLN A 8 12.62 12.72 -5.06
C GLN A 8 11.14 12.33 -4.96
N ILE A 9 10.79 11.10 -5.33
CA ILE A 9 9.41 10.58 -5.26
C ILE A 9 8.90 10.62 -3.83
N VAL A 10 9.69 10.14 -2.87
CA VAL A 10 9.33 10.14 -1.44
C VAL A 10 9.04 11.56 -0.95
N SER A 11 9.93 12.51 -1.26
CA SER A 11 9.76 13.90 -0.83
C SER A 11 8.51 14.54 -1.44
N GLU A 12 8.24 14.24 -2.72
CA GLU A 12 7.07 14.73 -3.43
C GLU A 12 5.76 14.20 -2.82
N LEU A 13 5.66 12.88 -2.59
CA LEU A 13 4.44 12.28 -2.04
C LEU A 13 4.22 12.64 -0.56
N LEU A 14 5.27 12.79 0.23
CA LEU A 14 5.17 13.33 1.59
C LEU A 14 4.64 14.76 1.59
N LEU A 15 5.13 15.61 0.67
CA LEU A 15 4.64 16.98 0.54
C LEU A 15 3.17 17.03 0.11
N ARG A 16 2.77 16.22 -0.87
CA ARG A 16 1.38 16.14 -1.36
C ARG A 16 0.41 15.64 -0.29
N SER A 17 0.84 14.65 0.50
CA SER A 17 0.02 14.07 1.58
C SER A 17 -0.03 14.92 2.84
N GLY A 18 0.96 15.78 3.06
CA GLY A 18 1.15 16.47 4.34
C GLY A 18 1.53 15.52 5.48
N SER A 19 1.91 14.28 5.17
CA SER A 19 2.26 13.27 6.16
C SER A 19 3.62 13.55 6.79
N SER A 20 3.72 13.32 8.09
CA SER A 20 4.97 13.34 8.85
C SER A 20 5.61 11.95 9.00
N ALA A 21 5.04 10.92 8.36
CA ALA A 21 5.53 9.56 8.48
C ALA A 21 6.99 9.45 8.02
N ALA A 22 7.82 8.75 8.80
CA ALA A 22 9.16 8.42 8.36
C ALA A 22 9.09 7.42 7.19
N VAL A 23 9.93 7.57 6.17
CA VAL A 23 10.00 6.62 5.06
C VAL A 23 11.39 6.01 4.99
N THR A 24 11.46 4.70 5.13
CA THR A 24 12.69 3.90 5.03
C THR A 24 12.66 3.06 3.75
N ILE A 25 13.85 2.84 3.18
CA ILE A 25 14.01 2.07 1.96
C ILE A 25 14.84 0.83 2.27
N GLU A 26 14.25 -0.33 2.00
CA GLU A 26 14.89 -1.63 2.14
C GLU A 26 14.83 -2.40 0.82
N THR A 27 15.63 -3.46 0.71
CA THR A 27 15.69 -4.24 -0.53
C THR A 27 14.57 -5.27 -0.60
N TYR A 28 14.32 -5.99 0.51
CA TYR A 28 13.39 -7.12 0.58
C TYR A 28 12.60 -7.13 1.88
N PHE A 29 11.35 -7.57 1.80
CA PHE A 29 10.55 -7.85 2.99
C PHE A 29 11.06 -9.13 3.69
N PRO A 30 11.21 -9.14 5.03
CA PRO A 30 11.64 -10.34 5.77
C PRO A 30 10.73 -11.55 5.56
N GLY A 31 11.31 -12.73 5.40
CA GLY A 31 10.53 -13.98 5.28
C GLY A 31 9.93 -14.24 3.90
N GLY A 32 10.40 -13.57 2.84
CA GLY A 32 10.13 -13.93 1.44
C GLY A 32 8.73 -13.57 0.93
N ARG A 33 7.95 -12.80 1.70
CA ARG A 33 6.65 -12.29 1.24
C ARG A 33 6.84 -11.20 0.19
N LEU A 34 5.98 -11.18 -0.80
CA LEU A 34 5.93 -10.13 -1.82
C LEU A 34 5.10 -8.94 -1.33
N ILE A 35 5.63 -8.23 -0.33
CA ILE A 35 5.07 -6.96 0.18
C ILE A 35 5.92 -5.81 -0.36
N GLY A 36 5.31 -4.92 -1.14
CA GLY A 36 5.99 -3.76 -1.74
C GLY A 36 6.24 -2.63 -0.75
N GLY A 37 5.32 -2.42 0.19
CA GLY A 37 5.37 -1.38 1.21
C GLY A 37 4.74 -1.86 2.51
N LYS A 38 5.10 -1.23 3.63
CA LYS A 38 4.42 -1.47 4.90
C LYS A 38 4.44 -0.24 5.78
N TYR A 39 3.27 0.22 6.17
CA TYR A 39 3.08 1.17 7.25
C TYR A 39 3.04 0.48 8.62
N SER A 40 3.71 1.09 9.60
CA SER A 40 3.70 0.69 11.00
C SER A 40 3.03 1.76 11.83
N LEU A 41 1.85 1.44 12.37
CA LEU A 41 1.06 2.36 13.20
C LEU A 41 1.85 2.85 14.44
N ASN A 42 2.54 1.95 15.13
CA ASN A 42 3.25 2.27 16.38
C ASN A 42 4.48 3.16 16.16
N ALA A 43 5.16 3.00 15.02
CA ALA A 43 6.37 3.76 14.70
C ALA A 43 6.09 4.99 13.82
N HIS A 44 4.86 5.13 13.32
CA HIS A 44 4.50 6.09 12.28
C HIS A 44 5.53 6.10 11.14
N CYS A 45 5.84 4.91 10.64
CA CYS A 45 6.94 4.66 9.70
C CYS A 45 6.45 3.78 8.55
N ILE A 46 6.84 4.14 7.34
CA ILE A 46 6.63 3.40 6.10
C ILE A 46 7.96 2.77 5.70
N THR A 47 7.99 1.47 5.46
CA THR A 47 9.13 0.78 4.85
C THR A 47 8.78 0.37 3.43
N MET A 48 9.58 0.80 2.45
CA MET A 48 9.42 0.45 1.03
C MET A 48 10.46 -0.59 0.60
N TYR A 49 10.05 -1.63 -0.11
CA TYR A 49 10.89 -2.77 -0.49
C TYR A 49 11.17 -2.81 -1.99
N THR A 50 12.29 -2.21 -2.42
CA THR A 50 12.49 -1.87 -3.84
C THR A 50 12.61 -3.06 -4.79
N GLU A 51 13.19 -4.18 -4.36
CA GLU A 51 13.26 -5.36 -5.24
C GLU A 51 11.93 -6.11 -5.30
N VAL A 52 11.14 -6.07 -4.22
CA VAL A 52 9.78 -6.62 -4.24
C VAL A 52 8.90 -5.80 -5.19
N ILE A 53 8.97 -4.48 -5.13
CA ILE A 53 8.24 -3.58 -6.04
C ILE A 53 8.59 -3.85 -7.51
N LYS A 54 9.87 -4.01 -7.84
CA LYS A 54 10.30 -4.41 -9.19
C LYS A 54 9.69 -5.75 -9.60
N GLN A 55 9.76 -6.75 -8.72
CA GLN A 55 9.22 -8.07 -8.99
C GLN A 55 7.71 -8.02 -9.23
N GLN A 56 6.96 -7.29 -8.40
CA GLN A 56 5.52 -7.13 -8.56
C GLN A 56 5.17 -6.38 -9.86
N CYS A 57 5.89 -5.29 -10.18
CA CYS A 57 5.72 -4.57 -11.44
C CYS A 57 5.95 -5.49 -12.65
N GLN A 58 7.03 -6.28 -12.62
CA GLN A 58 7.34 -7.25 -13.67
C GLN A 58 6.28 -8.36 -13.79
N GLN A 59 5.76 -8.87 -12.66
CA GLN A 59 4.74 -9.91 -12.63
C GLN A 59 3.40 -9.43 -13.17
N LEU A 60 3.00 -8.20 -12.81
CA LEU A 60 1.69 -7.65 -13.21
C LEU A 60 1.68 -7.13 -14.63
N PHE A 61 2.75 -6.47 -15.07
CA PHE A 61 2.78 -5.76 -16.35
C PHE A 61 3.69 -6.40 -17.39
N GLY A 62 4.40 -7.48 -17.04
CA GLY A 62 5.40 -8.12 -17.92
C GLY A 62 6.64 -7.26 -18.18
N SER A 63 6.77 -6.11 -17.50
CA SER A 63 7.84 -5.14 -17.71
C SER A 63 8.11 -4.33 -16.43
N SER A 64 9.34 -3.83 -16.31
CA SER A 64 9.77 -2.92 -15.24
C SER A 64 9.90 -1.46 -15.70
N GLU A 65 9.45 -1.12 -16.91
CA GLU A 65 9.54 0.25 -17.46
C GLU A 65 8.84 1.28 -16.57
N ARG A 66 7.72 0.91 -15.96
CA ARG A 66 6.91 1.77 -15.09
C ARG A 66 7.16 1.54 -13.60
N VAL A 67 8.34 1.03 -13.22
CA VAL A 67 8.64 0.70 -11.81
C VAL A 67 8.58 1.92 -10.88
N TYR A 68 8.92 3.12 -11.36
CA TYR A 68 8.82 4.33 -10.55
C TYR A 68 7.36 4.77 -10.33
N ASP A 69 6.49 4.59 -11.33
CA ASP A 69 5.04 4.78 -11.14
C ASP A 69 4.49 3.74 -10.17
N TYR A 70 4.90 2.47 -10.31
CA TYR A 70 4.52 1.41 -9.38
C TYR A 70 4.94 1.75 -7.95
N PHE A 71 6.18 2.24 -7.76
CA PHE A 71 6.66 2.69 -6.46
C PHE A 71 5.84 3.85 -5.90
N LYS A 72 5.48 4.85 -6.73
CA LYS A 72 4.58 5.94 -6.32
C LYS A 72 3.23 5.40 -5.85
N VAL A 73 2.64 4.46 -6.59
CA VAL A 73 1.35 3.85 -6.24
C VAL A 73 1.42 3.14 -4.89
N VAL A 74 2.43 2.29 -4.68
CA VAL A 74 2.62 1.60 -3.39
C VAL A 74 2.83 2.60 -2.26
N LEU A 75 3.69 3.62 -2.44
CA LEU A 75 3.94 4.61 -1.40
C LEU A 75 2.68 5.42 -1.07
N ALA A 76 1.87 5.78 -2.07
CA ALA A 76 0.62 6.49 -1.87
C ALA A 76 -0.38 5.66 -1.05
N HIS A 77 -0.47 4.36 -1.30
CA HIS A 77 -1.27 3.45 -0.50
C HIS A 77 -0.79 3.39 0.97
N GLU A 78 0.52 3.27 1.22
CA GLU A 78 1.06 3.28 2.59
C GLU A 78 0.84 4.61 3.32
N LEU A 79 0.96 5.73 2.60
CA LEU A 79 0.60 7.05 3.12
C LEU A 79 -0.91 7.14 3.40
N GLY A 80 -1.72 6.40 2.65
CA GLY A 80 -3.15 6.28 2.86
C GLY A 80 -3.49 5.66 4.21
N HIS A 81 -2.75 4.63 4.63
CA HIS A 81 -2.82 4.12 6.00
C HIS A 81 -2.42 5.17 7.03
N ALA A 82 -1.33 5.91 6.78
CA ALA A 82 -0.86 6.94 7.70
C ALA A 82 -1.86 8.10 7.88
N ALA A 83 -2.69 8.38 6.87
CA ALA A 83 -3.72 9.42 6.91
C ALA A 83 -5.09 8.92 7.40
N ASP A 84 -5.29 7.61 7.56
CA ASP A 84 -6.57 7.05 8.01
C ASP A 84 -6.78 7.29 9.51
N VAL A 85 -7.66 8.24 9.82
CA VAL A 85 -8.05 8.59 11.20
C VAL A 85 -8.75 7.44 11.94
N TYR A 86 -9.29 6.46 11.21
CA TYR A 86 -9.97 5.30 11.77
C TYR A 86 -9.04 4.09 11.96
N LEU A 87 -7.82 4.13 11.43
CA LEU A 87 -6.91 2.98 11.46
C LEU A 87 -6.68 2.47 12.89
N ALA A 88 -6.45 3.39 13.84
CA ALA A 88 -6.21 3.01 15.24
C ALA A 88 -7.43 2.41 15.95
N SER A 89 -8.66 2.75 15.57
CA SER A 89 -9.85 2.06 16.10
C SER A 89 -10.07 0.73 15.40
N LEU A 90 -9.96 0.70 14.07
CA LEU A 90 -10.14 -0.51 13.28
C LEU A 90 -9.11 -1.58 13.64
N SER A 91 -7.85 -1.24 13.87
CA SER A 91 -6.84 -2.20 14.35
C SER A 91 -7.19 -2.78 15.72
N ARG A 92 -7.75 -1.97 16.64
CA ARG A 92 -8.19 -2.48 17.94
C ARG A 92 -9.43 -3.37 17.84
N GLU A 93 -10.34 -3.05 16.94
CA GLU A 93 -11.50 -3.89 16.64
C GLU A 93 -11.06 -5.22 16.01
N LEU A 94 -10.09 -5.18 15.10
CA LEU A 94 -9.51 -6.35 14.46
C LEU A 94 -8.91 -7.34 15.48
N ASP A 95 -8.23 -6.84 16.51
CA ASP A 95 -7.64 -7.68 17.56
C ASP A 95 -8.68 -8.44 18.42
N LEU A 96 -9.94 -7.98 18.41
CA LEU A 96 -11.04 -8.53 19.20
C LEU A 96 -12.09 -9.27 18.35
N ALA A 97 -11.98 -9.17 17.04
CA ALA A 97 -12.94 -9.66 16.08
C ALA A 97 -12.91 -11.20 15.97
N ASP A 98 -14.06 -11.79 15.66
CA ASP A 98 -14.10 -13.15 15.16
C ASP A 98 -13.56 -13.25 13.71
N ASP A 99 -13.45 -14.47 13.19
CA ASP A 99 -12.89 -14.72 11.85
C ASP A 99 -13.62 -13.95 10.74
N VAL A 100 -14.95 -13.82 10.83
CA VAL A 100 -15.75 -13.12 9.81
C VAL A 100 -15.52 -11.62 9.89
N GLN A 101 -15.65 -11.08 11.10
CA GLN A 101 -15.48 -9.65 11.38
C GLN A 101 -14.05 -9.20 11.05
N SER A 102 -13.06 -10.03 11.37
CA SER A 102 -11.65 -9.71 11.13
C SER A 102 -11.35 -9.53 9.63
N ARG A 103 -11.91 -10.38 8.76
CA ARG A 103 -11.79 -10.24 7.30
C ARG A 103 -12.45 -8.96 6.77
N GLN A 104 -13.63 -8.62 7.28
CA GLN A 104 -14.35 -7.40 6.90
C GLN A 104 -13.59 -6.13 7.33
N ILE A 105 -13.08 -6.12 8.58
CA ILE A 105 -12.29 -5.00 9.10
C ILE A 105 -10.98 -4.88 8.32
N ALA A 106 -10.31 -5.99 8.02
CA ALA A 106 -9.08 -6.00 7.23
C ALA A 106 -9.32 -5.41 5.82
N LEU A 107 -10.37 -5.86 5.11
CA LEU A 107 -10.76 -5.27 3.83
C LEU A 107 -11.02 -3.76 3.95
N ARG A 108 -11.73 -3.34 5.00
CA ARG A 108 -12.04 -1.92 5.22
C ARG A 108 -10.80 -1.07 5.44
N ILE A 109 -9.81 -1.58 6.18
CA ILE A 109 -8.52 -0.90 6.39
C ILE A 109 -7.81 -0.66 5.05
N GLU A 110 -7.77 -1.67 4.17
CA GLU A 110 -7.13 -1.55 2.86
C GLU A 110 -7.89 -0.60 1.92
N GLU A 111 -9.23 -0.64 1.94
CA GLU A 111 -10.06 0.27 1.15
C GLU A 111 -9.88 1.73 1.58
N ASN A 112 -9.85 2.00 2.88
CA ASN A 112 -9.58 3.35 3.41
C ASN A 112 -8.20 3.84 2.96
N ALA A 113 -7.18 2.97 2.98
CA ALA A 113 -5.85 3.32 2.54
C ALA A 113 -5.82 3.72 1.07
N TRP A 114 -6.50 2.96 0.19
CA TRP A 114 -6.67 3.35 -1.21
C TRP A 114 -7.44 4.65 -1.37
N GLU A 115 -8.58 4.82 -0.70
CA GLU A 115 -9.39 6.04 -0.77
C GLU A 115 -8.59 7.29 -0.39
N ASN A 116 -7.72 7.18 0.62
CA ASN A 116 -6.84 8.27 1.02
C ASN A 116 -5.68 8.50 0.04
N GLY A 117 -5.02 7.42 -0.38
CA GLY A 117 -3.81 7.48 -1.21
C GLY A 117 -4.02 7.98 -2.64
N LEU A 118 -5.15 7.65 -3.26
CA LEU A 118 -5.44 7.95 -4.67
C LEU A 118 -5.33 9.45 -5.01
N LYS A 119 -5.65 10.31 -4.04
CA LYS A 119 -5.65 11.78 -4.16
C LYS A 119 -4.25 12.37 -4.43
N TRP A 120 -3.18 11.61 -4.17
CA TRP A 120 -1.80 12.11 -4.28
C TRP A 120 -1.07 11.63 -5.53
N ILE A 121 -1.72 10.81 -6.36
CA ILE A 121 -1.14 10.17 -7.55
C ILE A 121 -2.00 10.41 -8.80
N GLU A 122 -2.70 11.55 -8.86
CA GLU A 122 -3.50 11.97 -10.02
C GLU A 122 -2.68 12.15 -11.31
N ASP A 123 -1.35 12.24 -11.20
CA ASP A 123 -0.40 12.28 -12.31
C ASP A 123 -0.11 10.90 -12.94
N ILE A 124 -0.57 9.81 -12.32
CA ILE A 124 -0.40 8.45 -12.83
C ILE A 124 -1.63 8.03 -13.61
N GLU A 125 -1.40 7.36 -14.75
CA GLU A 125 -2.47 6.85 -15.60
C GLU A 125 -3.45 5.94 -14.82
N PRO A 126 -4.78 6.24 -14.81
CA PRO A 126 -5.74 5.56 -13.95
C PRO A 126 -5.87 4.05 -14.17
N GLY A 127 -5.75 3.56 -15.41
CA GLY A 127 -5.81 2.14 -15.72
C GLY A 127 -4.69 1.35 -15.05
N PHE A 128 -3.48 1.91 -15.03
CA PHE A 128 -2.34 1.35 -14.30
C PHE A 128 -2.59 1.26 -12.80
N ILE A 129 -3.12 2.32 -12.19
CA ILE A 129 -3.48 2.32 -10.76
C ILE A 129 -4.53 1.24 -10.47
N ASN A 130 -5.59 1.19 -11.28
CA ASN A 130 -6.70 0.26 -11.09
C ASN A 130 -6.23 -1.20 -11.14
N ILE A 131 -5.30 -1.56 -12.01
CA ILE A 131 -4.74 -2.94 -12.05
C ILE A 131 -4.06 -3.28 -10.72
N ILE A 132 -3.27 -2.36 -10.16
CA ILE A 132 -2.56 -2.58 -8.89
C ILE A 132 -3.55 -2.67 -7.73
N LEU A 133 -4.53 -1.76 -7.68
CA LEU A 133 -5.59 -1.74 -6.67
C LEU A 133 -6.37 -3.05 -6.69
N GLU A 134 -6.87 -3.47 -7.85
CA GLU A 134 -7.65 -4.69 -8.00
C GLU A 134 -6.85 -5.92 -7.58
N GLN A 135 -5.56 -6.00 -7.97
CA GLN A 135 -4.70 -7.09 -7.53
C GLN A 135 -4.48 -7.09 -6.00
N SER A 136 -4.31 -5.91 -5.40
CA SER A 136 -4.04 -5.80 -3.95
C SER A 136 -5.26 -6.19 -3.10
N LEU A 137 -6.47 -5.84 -3.54
CA LEU A 137 -7.71 -6.11 -2.82
C LEU A 137 -8.31 -7.50 -3.13
N ALA A 138 -7.83 -8.19 -4.18
CA ALA A 138 -8.41 -9.45 -4.64
C ALA A 138 -8.53 -10.50 -3.52
N ALA A 139 -7.46 -10.72 -2.74
CA ALA A 139 -7.47 -11.71 -1.66
C ALA A 139 -8.48 -11.35 -0.55
N TYR A 140 -8.48 -10.08 -0.11
CA TYR A 140 -9.42 -9.59 0.90
C TYR A 140 -10.89 -9.71 0.46
N ARG A 141 -11.18 -9.37 -0.80
CA ARG A 141 -12.54 -9.48 -1.37
C ARG A 141 -12.98 -10.94 -1.50
N GLN A 142 -12.07 -11.84 -1.89
CA GLN A 142 -12.35 -13.28 -1.94
C GLN A 142 -12.66 -13.81 -0.54
N ASP A 143 -11.82 -13.49 0.44
CA ASP A 143 -11.98 -13.94 1.83
C ASP A 143 -13.34 -13.52 2.42
N VAL A 144 -13.85 -12.33 2.08
CA VAL A 144 -15.19 -11.87 2.50
C VAL A 144 -16.32 -12.54 1.70
N GLN A 145 -16.14 -12.82 0.40
CA GLN A 145 -17.18 -13.42 -0.45
C GLN A 145 -17.45 -14.89 -0.14
N TYR A 146 -16.43 -15.68 0.23
CA TYR A 146 -16.57 -17.13 0.49
C TYR A 146 -17.51 -17.49 1.64
N GLU A 147 -17.89 -16.54 2.50
CA GLU A 147 -18.82 -16.76 3.62
C GLU A 147 -20.23 -16.23 3.37
N SER A 148 -20.45 -15.52 2.27
CA SER A 148 -21.80 -15.09 1.86
C SER A 148 -22.56 -16.19 1.08
N ALA A 149 -21.93 -17.35 0.86
CA ALA A 149 -22.42 -18.49 0.08
C ALA A 149 -22.69 -19.71 0.97
#